data_AF-A0A0G9LBC2-F1
#
_entry.id   AF-A0A0G9LBC2-F1
#
_cell.length_a   1.000
_cell.length_b   1.000
_cell.length_c   1.000
_cell.angle_alpha   90.00
_cell.angle_beta   90.00
_cell.angle_gamma   90.00
#
_symmetry.space_group_name_H-M   'P 1'
#
loop_
_entity.id
_entity.type
_entity.pdbx_description
1 polymer ?
#
loop_
_entity_poly.entity_id
_entity_poly.type
_entity_poly.pdbx_seq_one_letter_code
_entity_poly.pdbx_strand_id
1 'polypeptide(L)'
;MANIIIPAAKSLTVTSKYPDKSLNEGTITIGFDNKNTYYSYLFFDVSSLPSDIVISSAELVLFKTDQFFNNIDQKLSISPLRDYFSTYTTYNNAPNYDHYSIINFYPLTSKVAVTINVTNIVSAWIKNRPSNKGIIIYGRSTGTIVNFGSVKNHDTYLIPFLKVHYEHLGDIRYNKTICRDHNTKNCNEECLKICKDELKEMFAKICKDICCRPNPPPVPPTPSPNSGTIVDVDVTGNVAPYSVYNIIIEVEVTRALTGQKDYYYTSDVYINSSNANSLPINKTYQIAVVPEIQPGDTQSVNLYGSYKGPVINP
;
A
#
# COMPACT_ATOMS: atom_id res chain seq x y z
N MET A 1 -13.99 -16.52 11.27
CA MET A 1 -12.72 -15.76 11.32
C MET A 1 -11.62 -16.61 10.70
N ALA A 2 -11.13 -16.21 9.53
CA ALA A 2 -10.05 -16.87 8.82
C ALA A 2 -8.70 -16.24 9.19
N ASN A 3 -7.60 -16.95 8.92
CA ASN A 3 -6.25 -16.42 9.09
C ASN A 3 -5.38 -16.79 7.89
N ILE A 4 -4.43 -15.92 7.56
CA ILE A 4 -3.42 -16.15 6.54
C ILE A 4 -2.07 -15.57 6.99
N ILE A 5 -0.99 -16.24 6.61
CA ILE A 5 0.39 -15.75 6.77
C ILE A 5 0.90 -15.35 5.39
N ILE A 6 1.39 -14.12 5.27
CA ILE A 6 1.91 -13.55 4.03
C ILE A 6 3.38 -13.20 4.24
N PRO A 7 4.34 -14.00 3.73
CA PRO A 7 5.76 -13.68 3.85
C PRO A 7 6.11 -12.42 3.05
N ALA A 8 7.16 -11.73 3.48
CA ALA A 8 7.73 -10.63 2.70
C ALA A 8 8.23 -11.17 1.35
N ALA A 9 7.78 -10.54 0.27
CA ALA A 9 8.18 -10.88 -1.08
C ALA A 9 9.43 -10.11 -1.54
N LYS A 10 9.67 -8.92 -0.96
CA LYS A 10 10.89 -8.12 -1.18
C LYS A 10 11.34 -7.49 0.12
N SER A 11 12.66 -7.38 0.29
CA SER A 11 13.30 -6.62 1.35
C SER A 11 14.49 -5.85 0.83
N LEU A 12 14.77 -4.69 1.40
CA LEU A 12 15.94 -3.90 1.04
C LEU A 12 16.36 -2.98 2.19
N THR A 13 17.66 -2.74 2.36
CA THR A 13 18.20 -1.66 3.18
C THR A 13 18.95 -0.64 2.32
N VAL A 14 18.80 0.65 2.64
CA VAL A 14 19.62 1.74 2.10
C VAL A 14 20.25 2.53 3.23
N THR A 15 21.42 3.11 2.98
CA THR A 15 22.17 3.84 4.01
C THR A 15 22.93 5.02 3.46
N SER A 16 23.04 6.08 4.27
CA SER A 16 23.90 7.22 3.95
C SER A 16 25.39 6.87 3.93
N LYS A 17 25.80 5.71 4.50
CA LYS A 17 27.17 5.21 4.44
C LYS A 17 27.61 4.86 3.01
N TYR A 18 26.66 4.35 2.22
CA TYR A 18 26.84 3.94 0.83
C TYR A 18 25.67 4.50 0.02
N PRO A 19 25.64 5.81 -0.23
CA PRO A 19 24.41 6.49 -0.62
C PRO A 19 23.89 6.09 -2.01
N ASP A 20 24.78 5.57 -2.86
CA ASP A 20 24.49 5.08 -4.21
C ASP A 20 24.34 3.54 -4.29
N LYS A 21 24.33 2.84 -3.14
CA LYS A 21 24.19 1.39 -3.09
C LYS A 21 22.89 0.96 -2.41
N SER A 22 22.42 -0.19 -2.90
CA SER A 22 21.30 -0.94 -2.37
C SER A 22 21.85 -2.14 -1.59
N LEU A 23 21.48 -2.33 -0.33
CA LEU A 23 21.88 -3.48 0.48
C LEU A 23 20.75 -4.51 0.48
N ASN A 24 20.95 -5.61 -0.25
CA ASN A 24 19.98 -6.70 -0.38
C ASN A 24 20.60 -8.03 0.07
N GLU A 25 20.96 -8.08 1.36
CA GLU A 25 21.65 -9.20 1.99
C GLU A 25 20.71 -9.99 2.91
N GLY A 26 21.22 -10.99 3.64
CA GLY A 26 20.43 -11.86 4.53
C GLY A 26 19.76 -11.17 5.72
N THR A 27 20.12 -9.91 6.00
CA THR A 27 19.54 -9.09 7.05
C THR A 27 19.13 -7.72 6.54
N ILE A 28 18.08 -7.15 7.14
CA ILE A 28 17.76 -5.74 7.02
C ILE A 28 18.26 -4.98 8.25
N THR A 29 18.89 -3.83 8.03
CA THR A 29 19.44 -2.98 9.09
C THR A 29 18.63 -1.69 9.17
N ILE A 30 18.25 -1.29 10.39
CA ILE A 30 17.44 -0.09 10.63
C ILE A 30 18.06 0.75 11.74
N GLY A 31 18.07 2.07 11.52
CA GLY A 31 18.33 3.06 12.55
C GLY A 31 19.50 3.97 12.24
N PHE A 32 20.29 4.34 13.25
CA PHE A 32 21.37 5.31 13.16
C PHE A 32 22.56 4.89 14.03
N ASP A 33 23.73 4.72 13.41
CA ASP A 33 24.98 4.27 14.07
C ASP A 33 25.82 5.44 14.66
N ASN A 34 25.18 6.60 14.90
CA ASN A 34 25.80 7.89 15.23
C ASN A 34 26.52 8.61 14.08
N LYS A 35 26.63 7.99 12.90
CA LYS A 35 27.25 8.60 11.72
C LYS A 35 26.38 8.47 10.46
N ASN A 36 25.70 7.35 10.31
CA ASN A 36 24.97 6.94 9.13
C ASN A 36 23.58 6.46 9.49
N THR A 37 22.62 6.82 8.64
CA THR A 37 21.22 6.41 8.75
C THR A 37 20.98 5.17 7.91
N TYR A 38 20.10 4.30 8.38
CA TYR A 38 19.71 3.04 7.75
C TYR A 38 18.18 2.96 7.69
N TYR A 39 17.65 2.86 6.48
CA TYR A 39 16.23 2.63 6.22
C TYR A 39 16.05 1.28 5.58
N SER A 40 15.02 0.55 6.00
CA SER A 40 14.68 -0.71 5.37
C SER A 40 13.26 -0.71 4.83
N TYR A 41 13.07 -1.41 3.72
CA TYR A 41 11.82 -1.52 3.00
C TYR A 41 11.38 -2.97 2.95
N LEU A 42 10.09 -3.22 3.13
CA LEU A 42 9.48 -4.53 2.99
C LEU A 42 8.24 -4.43 2.08
N PHE A 43 8.07 -5.41 1.21
CA PHE A 43 6.87 -5.55 0.38
C PHE A 43 6.22 -6.91 0.66
N PHE A 44 4.89 -6.91 0.77
CA PHE A 44 4.08 -8.09 0.99
C PHE A 44 3.07 -8.22 -0.14
N ASP A 45 3.01 -9.37 -0.79
CA ASP A 45 2.00 -9.62 -1.82
C ASP A 45 0.68 -10.04 -1.17
N VAL A 46 -0.26 -9.10 -1.13
CA VAL A 46 -1.59 -9.29 -0.51
C VAL A 46 -2.64 -9.81 -1.49
N SER A 47 -2.25 -10.16 -2.74
CA SER A 47 -3.19 -10.68 -3.75
C SER A 47 -3.86 -12.01 -3.35
N SER A 48 -3.28 -12.73 -2.37
CA SER A 48 -3.86 -13.92 -1.78
C SER A 48 -5.07 -13.65 -0.87
N LEU A 49 -5.28 -12.40 -0.44
CA LEU A 49 -6.44 -12.02 0.34
C LEU A 49 -7.65 -11.79 -0.58
N PRO A 50 -8.83 -12.36 -0.25
CA PRO A 50 -10.05 -12.10 -1.02
C PRO A 50 -10.44 -10.62 -0.97
N SER A 51 -11.15 -10.13 -2.00
CA SER A 51 -11.54 -8.73 -2.10
C SER A 51 -12.77 -8.37 -1.25
N ASP A 52 -13.52 -9.35 -0.77
CA ASP A 52 -14.77 -9.24 -0.03
C ASP A 52 -14.59 -9.44 1.48
N ILE A 53 -13.46 -8.97 2.03
CA ILE A 53 -13.10 -9.20 3.44
C ILE A 53 -12.98 -7.91 4.24
N VAL A 54 -13.15 -8.04 5.55
CA VAL A 54 -12.76 -7.04 6.54
C VAL A 54 -11.61 -7.58 7.36
N ILE A 55 -10.55 -6.80 7.49
CA ILE A 55 -9.41 -7.15 8.33
C ILE A 55 -9.78 -6.89 9.79
N SER A 56 -9.82 -7.95 10.59
CA SER A 56 -10.07 -7.87 12.04
C SER A 56 -8.78 -7.49 12.78
N SER A 57 -7.64 -8.03 12.35
CA SER A 57 -6.31 -7.66 12.86
C SER A 57 -5.22 -8.03 11.86
N ALA A 58 -4.17 -7.22 11.77
CA ALA A 58 -2.94 -7.58 11.07
C ALA A 58 -1.71 -7.25 11.90
N GLU A 59 -0.76 -8.20 11.93
CA GLU A 59 0.48 -8.08 12.68
C GLU A 59 1.68 -8.33 11.75
N LEU A 60 2.65 -7.43 11.75
CA LEU A 60 3.96 -7.65 11.16
C LEU A 60 4.86 -8.33 12.19
N VAL A 61 5.49 -9.43 11.79
CA VAL A 61 6.46 -10.15 12.61
C VAL A 61 7.85 -9.99 12.00
N LEU A 62 8.77 -9.42 12.78
CA LEU A 62 10.18 -9.26 12.42
C LEU A 62 11.05 -10.12 13.34
N PHE A 63 11.97 -10.89 12.77
CA PHE A 63 12.88 -11.76 13.53
C PHE A 63 14.23 -11.10 13.74
N LYS A 64 14.61 -10.91 15.00
CA LYS A 64 15.90 -10.32 15.38
C LYS A 64 17.02 -11.31 15.09
N THR A 65 18.11 -10.77 14.58
CA THR A 65 19.35 -11.53 14.35
C THR A 65 20.42 -11.22 15.39
N ASP A 66 20.21 -10.17 16.18
CA ASP A 66 21.09 -9.72 17.25
C ASP A 66 20.34 -8.98 18.37
N GLN A 67 21.12 -8.45 19.33
CA GLN A 67 20.68 -7.51 20.36
C GLN A 67 19.48 -7.99 21.22
N PHE A 68 19.52 -9.21 21.73
CA PHE A 68 18.46 -9.83 22.55
C PHE A 68 18.41 -9.32 24.00
N PHE A 69 18.21 -8.01 24.19
CA PHE A 69 18.00 -7.38 25.49
C PHE A 69 16.86 -6.37 25.42
N ASN A 70 16.29 -6.03 26.58
CA ASN A 70 15.20 -5.05 26.68
C ASN A 70 15.76 -3.62 26.75
N ASN A 71 15.28 -2.74 25.88
CA ASN A 71 15.50 -1.30 25.95
C ASN A 71 14.31 -0.56 25.32
N ILE A 72 13.61 0.22 26.15
CA ILE A 72 12.40 0.96 25.77
C ILE A 72 12.68 2.40 25.32
N ASP A 73 13.91 2.89 25.47
CA ASP A 73 14.28 4.25 25.08
C ASP A 73 14.55 4.33 23.56
N GLN A 74 14.89 3.19 22.97
CA GLN A 74 15.15 3.05 21.54
C GLN A 74 13.87 2.65 20.81
N LYS A 75 13.37 3.56 19.97
CA LYS A 75 12.14 3.37 19.19
C LYS A 75 12.42 3.41 17.70
N LEU A 76 11.73 2.53 16.97
CA LEU A 76 11.65 2.56 15.53
C LEU A 76 10.23 2.90 15.10
N SER A 77 10.09 3.25 13.84
CA SER A 77 8.84 3.67 13.23
C SER A 77 8.62 2.91 11.93
N ILE A 78 7.35 2.63 11.64
CA ILE A 78 6.87 2.04 10.40
C ILE A 78 5.90 3.02 9.74
N SER A 79 6.01 3.18 8.43
CA SER A 79 5.07 3.94 7.61
C SER A 79 4.81 3.22 6.28
N PRO A 80 3.61 3.32 5.69
CA PRO A 80 3.36 2.82 4.35
C PRO A 80 4.09 3.64 3.30
N LEU A 81 4.57 2.98 2.24
CA LEU A 81 5.23 3.64 1.12
C LEU A 81 4.22 4.31 0.19
N ARG A 82 4.62 5.45 -0.39
CA ARG A 82 3.89 6.14 -1.46
C ARG A 82 4.47 5.82 -2.84
N ASP A 83 5.72 5.40 -2.91
CA ASP A 83 6.39 4.96 -4.14
C ASP A 83 6.85 3.51 -4.04
N TYR A 84 7.00 2.84 -5.18
CA TYR A 84 7.61 1.51 -5.21
C TYR A 84 9.11 1.57 -4.96
N PHE A 85 9.66 0.48 -4.44
CA PHE A 85 11.10 0.28 -4.34
C PHE A 85 11.54 -0.94 -5.17
N SER A 86 12.81 -0.96 -5.55
CA SER A 86 13.42 -2.06 -6.30
C SER A 86 14.88 -2.25 -5.87
N THR A 87 15.57 -3.20 -6.50
CA THR A 87 17.02 -3.39 -6.31
C THR A 87 17.87 -2.18 -6.73
N TYR A 88 17.28 -1.21 -7.43
CA TYR A 88 17.93 0.05 -7.81
C TYR A 88 17.64 1.20 -6.83
N THR A 89 16.88 0.96 -5.78
CA THR A 89 16.65 1.93 -4.71
C THR A 89 17.92 2.07 -3.87
N THR A 90 18.34 3.30 -3.67
CA THR A 90 19.52 3.75 -2.94
C THR A 90 19.09 4.79 -1.90
N TYR A 91 20.04 5.33 -1.13
CA TYR A 91 19.74 6.40 -0.19
C TYR A 91 19.40 7.70 -0.92
N ASN A 92 20.08 7.97 -2.03
CA ASN A 92 19.92 9.20 -2.83
C ASN A 92 18.61 9.24 -3.64
N ASN A 93 17.97 8.10 -3.89
CA ASN A 93 16.68 8.01 -4.59
C ASN A 93 15.62 7.24 -3.77
N ALA A 94 15.65 7.37 -2.44
CA ALA A 94 14.73 6.67 -1.55
C ALA A 94 13.25 6.95 -1.89
N PRO A 95 12.36 5.94 -1.88
CA PRO A 95 10.94 6.11 -2.17
C PRO A 95 10.28 7.03 -1.14
N ASN A 96 9.32 7.83 -1.60
CA ASN A 96 8.51 8.62 -0.68
C ASN A 96 7.60 7.71 0.15
N TYR A 97 7.26 8.16 1.35
CA TYR A 97 6.41 7.40 2.28
C TYR A 97 5.44 8.32 3.01
N ASP A 98 4.43 7.73 3.63
CA ASP A 98 3.44 8.51 4.35
C ASP A 98 3.96 8.94 5.72
N HIS A 99 4.23 10.24 5.86
CA HIS A 99 4.71 10.83 7.10
C HIS A 99 3.63 10.99 8.19
N TYR A 100 2.36 10.68 7.89
CA TYR A 100 1.25 10.82 8.84
C TYR A 100 0.85 9.49 9.48
N SER A 101 0.83 8.40 8.70
CA SER A 101 0.55 7.04 9.20
C SER A 101 1.80 6.42 9.82
N ILE A 102 2.17 6.88 11.01
CA ILE A 102 3.36 6.40 11.75
C ILE A 102 2.94 5.40 12.84
N ILE A 103 3.53 4.22 12.81
CA ILE A 103 3.42 3.22 13.88
C ILE A 103 4.77 3.11 14.58
N ASN A 104 4.81 3.50 15.86
CA ASN A 104 6.02 3.39 16.66
C ASN A 104 6.08 2.03 17.36
N PHE A 105 7.26 1.46 17.46
CA PHE A 105 7.50 0.20 18.17
C PHE A 105 8.91 0.16 18.78
N TYR A 106 9.10 -0.76 19.73
CA TYR A 106 10.33 -0.88 20.51
C TYR A 106 10.99 -2.22 20.18
N PRO A 107 12.01 -2.23 19.30
CA PRO A 107 12.57 -3.47 18.77
C PRO A 107 13.50 -4.20 19.74
N LEU A 108 14.07 -3.49 20.72
CA LEU A 108 15.01 -4.04 21.67
C LEU A 108 14.24 -4.74 22.79
N THR A 109 13.93 -6.01 22.54
CA THR A 109 13.41 -6.94 23.53
C THR A 109 14.30 -8.18 23.64
N SER A 110 14.19 -8.93 24.74
CA SER A 110 14.85 -10.22 24.91
C SER A 110 14.25 -11.35 24.04
N LYS A 111 13.16 -11.09 23.30
CA LYS A 111 12.50 -12.06 22.44
C LYS A 111 13.18 -12.13 21.08
N VAL A 112 13.08 -13.29 20.42
CA VAL A 112 13.61 -13.50 19.06
C VAL A 112 12.78 -12.76 18.02
N ALA A 113 11.50 -12.54 18.26
CA ALA A 113 10.60 -11.85 17.34
C ALA A 113 10.00 -10.59 17.97
N VAL A 114 9.77 -9.60 17.12
CA VAL A 114 9.03 -8.37 17.42
C VAL A 114 7.77 -8.38 16.58
N THR A 115 6.62 -8.19 17.24
CA THR A 115 5.31 -8.16 16.61
C THR A 115 4.76 -6.74 16.67
N ILE A 116 4.35 -6.21 15.52
CA ILE A 116 3.86 -4.84 15.37
C ILE A 116 2.44 -4.90 14.80
N ASN A 117 1.47 -4.27 15.46
CA ASN A 117 0.13 -4.12 14.90
C ASN A 117 0.18 -3.16 13.70
N VAL A 118 -0.20 -3.68 12.52
CA VAL A 118 -0.25 -2.95 11.24
C VAL A 118 -1.65 -3.02 10.61
N THR A 119 -2.68 -3.28 11.44
CA THR A 119 -4.08 -3.46 11.02
C THR A 119 -4.56 -2.34 10.11
N ASN A 120 -4.29 -1.09 10.46
CA ASN A 120 -4.71 0.07 9.68
C ASN A 120 -4.06 0.12 8.29
N ILE A 121 -2.76 -0.24 8.20
CA ILE A 121 -2.02 -0.25 6.93
C ILE A 121 -2.58 -1.34 6.01
N VAL A 122 -2.72 -2.57 6.52
CA VAL A 122 -3.23 -3.70 5.72
C VAL A 122 -4.70 -3.49 5.34
N SER A 123 -5.52 -2.95 6.24
CA SER A 123 -6.92 -2.60 5.93
C SER A 123 -7.02 -1.57 4.80
N ALA A 124 -6.10 -0.60 4.76
CA ALA A 124 -6.04 0.40 3.72
C ALA A 124 -5.65 -0.22 2.36
N TRP A 125 -4.71 -1.16 2.36
CA TRP A 125 -4.29 -1.90 1.16
C TRP A 125 -5.44 -2.72 0.55
N ILE A 126 -6.24 -3.41 1.36
CA ILE A 126 -7.40 -4.19 0.88
C ILE A 126 -8.48 -3.30 0.29
N LYS A 127 -8.66 -2.10 0.84
CA LYS A 127 -9.55 -1.07 0.28
C LYS A 127 -8.95 -0.33 -0.92
N ASN A 128 -7.71 -0.68 -1.31
CA ASN A 128 -6.89 -0.02 -2.33
C ASN A 128 -6.79 1.51 -2.14
N ARG A 129 -6.71 1.96 -0.87
CA ARG A 129 -6.70 3.37 -0.47
C ARG A 129 -5.75 3.61 0.71
N PRO A 130 -4.41 3.70 0.49
CA PRO A 130 -3.69 3.68 -0.79
C PRO A 130 -3.36 2.26 -1.28
N SER A 131 -2.88 2.14 -2.52
CA SER A 131 -2.38 0.88 -3.06
C SER A 131 -1.17 0.36 -2.28
N ASN A 132 -1.04 -0.96 -2.21
CA ASN A 132 0.07 -1.60 -1.51
C ASN A 132 1.39 -1.41 -2.28
N LYS A 133 2.26 -0.55 -1.75
CA LYS A 133 3.62 -0.32 -2.26
C LYS A 133 4.69 -0.81 -1.28
N GLY A 134 4.27 -1.47 -0.20
CA GLY A 134 5.12 -1.90 0.91
C GLY A 134 5.18 -0.88 2.04
N ILE A 135 6.14 -1.09 2.94
CA ILE A 135 6.39 -0.28 4.13
C ILE A 135 7.85 0.11 4.20
N ILE A 136 8.11 1.25 4.83
CA ILE A 136 9.43 1.65 5.32
C ILE A 136 9.50 1.42 6.83
N ILE A 137 10.66 0.97 7.30
CA ILE A 137 11.04 0.87 8.70
C ILE A 137 12.27 1.78 8.89
N TYR A 138 12.18 2.68 9.86
CA TYR A 138 13.20 3.71 10.08
C TYR A 138 13.35 4.03 11.57
N GLY A 139 14.54 4.46 11.97
CA GLY A 139 14.82 4.95 13.33
C GLY A 139 15.15 6.43 13.31
N ARG A 140 14.65 7.17 14.31
CA ARG A 140 14.99 8.59 14.53
C ARG A 140 15.77 8.82 15.83
N SER A 141 15.88 7.81 16.69
CA SER A 141 16.65 7.88 17.93
C SER A 141 18.15 7.77 17.65
N THR A 142 18.94 8.57 18.36
CA THR A 142 20.39 8.50 18.31
C THR A 142 20.88 7.15 18.85
N GLY A 143 21.91 6.56 18.22
CA GLY A 143 22.55 5.33 18.69
C GLY A 143 21.69 4.07 18.69
N THR A 144 20.60 4.02 17.92
CA THR A 144 19.76 2.82 17.76
C THR A 144 20.05 2.17 16.41
N ILE A 145 20.67 1.00 16.38
CA ILE A 145 20.82 0.19 15.16
C ILE A 145 20.38 -1.23 15.45
N VAL A 146 19.47 -1.79 14.64
CA VAL A 146 18.89 -3.12 14.86
C VAL A 146 18.88 -3.91 13.56
N ASN A 147 19.16 -5.21 13.64
CA ASN A 147 19.16 -6.12 12.50
C ASN A 147 18.05 -7.17 12.60
N PHE A 148 17.28 -7.30 11.52
CA PHE A 148 16.28 -8.36 11.37
C PHE A 148 16.60 -9.25 10.18
N GLY A 149 16.05 -10.46 10.16
CA GLY A 149 16.11 -11.32 8.98
C GLY A 149 15.44 -10.65 7.78
N SER A 150 15.96 -10.95 6.59
CA SER A 150 15.45 -10.44 5.31
C SER A 150 14.82 -11.56 4.46
N VAL A 151 14.29 -11.20 3.29
CA VAL A 151 13.81 -12.18 2.28
C VAL A 151 14.95 -13.03 1.70
N LYS A 152 16.20 -12.57 1.84
CA LYS A 152 17.40 -13.28 1.40
C LYS A 152 18.10 -14.05 2.52
N ASN A 153 17.49 -14.13 3.72
CA ASN A 153 18.10 -14.89 4.81
C ASN A 153 18.23 -16.37 4.42
N HIS A 154 19.36 -16.97 4.78
CA HIS A 154 19.61 -18.40 4.54
C HIS A 154 18.68 -19.27 5.41
N ASP A 155 18.39 -18.82 6.63
CA ASP A 155 17.36 -19.40 7.47
C ASP A 155 16.00 -18.80 7.12
N THR A 156 15.19 -19.60 6.43
CA THR A 156 13.86 -19.20 5.98
C THR A 156 12.90 -18.89 7.14
N TYR A 157 13.17 -19.37 8.37
CA TYR A 157 12.37 -19.03 9.55
C TYR A 157 12.55 -17.58 10.01
N LEU A 158 13.59 -16.89 9.52
CA LEU A 158 13.85 -15.49 9.84
C LEU A 158 13.26 -14.51 8.80
N ILE A 159 12.54 -15.02 7.79
CA ILE A 159 11.87 -14.18 6.79
C ILE A 159 10.68 -13.45 7.46
N PRO A 160 10.62 -12.11 7.41
CA PRO A 160 9.49 -11.35 7.94
C PRO A 160 8.16 -11.76 7.29
N PHE A 161 7.06 -11.70 8.05
CA PHE A 161 5.73 -11.99 7.52
C PHE A 161 4.64 -11.14 8.18
N LEU A 162 3.51 -11.03 7.49
CA LEU A 162 2.25 -10.55 8.04
C LEU A 162 1.40 -11.73 8.49
N LYS A 163 0.85 -11.63 9.70
CA LYS A 163 -0.23 -12.49 10.18
C LYS A 163 -1.53 -11.70 10.10
N VAL A 164 -2.45 -12.13 9.25
CA VAL A 164 -3.70 -11.40 8.98
C VAL A 164 -4.89 -12.26 9.38
N HIS A 165 -5.76 -11.70 10.22
CA HIS A 165 -7.05 -12.26 10.57
C HIS A 165 -8.15 -11.45 9.88
N TYR A 166 -9.09 -12.15 9.23
CA TYR A 166 -10.15 -11.50 8.47
C TYR A 166 -11.47 -12.28 8.50
N GLU A 167 -12.53 -11.61 8.09
CA GLU A 167 -13.87 -12.14 7.96
C GLU A 167 -14.44 -11.77 6.58
N HIS A 168 -15.22 -12.68 5.98
CA HIS A 168 -15.93 -12.38 4.75
C HIS A 168 -17.12 -11.46 5.05
N LEU A 169 -17.33 -10.46 4.19
CA LEU A 169 -18.48 -9.56 4.27
C LEU A 169 -19.81 -10.32 4.20
N GLY A 170 -19.86 -11.46 3.49
CA GLY A 170 -21.03 -12.32 3.43
C GLY A 170 -21.37 -13.03 4.75
N ASP A 171 -20.39 -13.21 5.62
CA ASP A 171 -20.57 -13.79 6.96
C ASP A 171 -20.98 -12.75 8.00
N ILE A 172 -20.83 -11.45 7.68
CA ILE A 172 -21.44 -10.37 8.44
C ILE A 172 -22.95 -10.42 8.15
N ARG A 173 -23.63 -11.36 8.81
CA ARG A 173 -25.08 -11.27 8.98
C ARG A 173 -25.31 -9.98 9.73
N TYR A 174 -25.68 -8.92 9.01
CA TYR A 174 -26.36 -7.78 9.62
C TYR A 174 -27.43 -8.39 10.52
N ASN A 175 -27.29 -8.18 11.82
CA ASN A 175 -28.19 -8.73 12.81
C ASN A 175 -29.53 -8.03 12.56
N LYS A 176 -30.36 -8.63 11.69
CA LYS A 176 -31.66 -8.12 11.24
C LYS A 176 -32.68 -8.03 12.40
N THR A 177 -32.23 -8.30 13.61
CA THR A 177 -32.94 -8.16 14.88
C THR A 177 -33.05 -6.71 15.36
N ILE A 178 -32.27 -5.75 14.84
CA ILE A 178 -32.53 -4.33 15.13
C ILE A 178 -33.77 -3.82 14.35
N CYS A 179 -34.24 -4.57 13.33
CA CYS A 179 -35.42 -4.19 12.53
C CYS A 179 -36.70 -4.99 12.87
N ARG A 180 -36.74 -5.71 14.00
CA ARG A 180 -38.00 -6.19 14.59
C ARG A 180 -38.38 -5.16 15.65
N ASP A 181 -39.11 -4.10 15.32
CA ASP A 181 -40.57 -4.13 15.43
C ASP A 181 -41.30 -3.07 14.59
N HIS A 182 -40.72 -2.59 13.50
CA HIS A 182 -41.43 -1.65 12.63
C HIS A 182 -41.84 -2.29 11.30
N ASN A 183 -43.11 -2.68 11.29
CA ASN A 183 -43.87 -2.97 10.09
C ASN A 183 -43.76 -1.77 9.13
N THR A 184 -43.63 -2.05 7.83
CA THR A 184 -43.72 -1.15 6.65
C THR A 184 -42.41 -0.61 6.02
N LYS A 185 -42.20 -1.05 4.76
CA LYS A 185 -41.61 -0.43 3.54
C LYS A 185 -40.45 0.59 3.56
N ASN A 186 -39.93 1.10 4.68
CA ASN A 186 -38.95 2.20 4.68
C ASN A 186 -37.60 1.92 5.37
N CYS A 187 -37.32 0.67 5.73
CA CYS A 187 -36.13 0.27 6.48
C CYS A 187 -34.78 0.63 5.80
N ASN A 188 -34.73 0.68 4.46
CA ASN A 188 -33.50 1.01 3.72
C ASN A 188 -33.11 2.49 3.80
N GLU A 189 -34.08 3.42 3.78
CA GLU A 189 -33.77 4.85 3.83
C GLU A 189 -33.37 5.28 5.25
N GLU A 190 -34.01 4.70 6.27
CA GLU A 190 -33.68 4.96 7.68
C GLU A 190 -32.33 4.38 8.09
N CYS A 191 -32.01 3.14 7.69
CA CYS A 191 -30.67 2.58 7.95
C CYS A 191 -29.57 3.35 7.20
N LEU A 192 -29.83 3.78 5.96
CA LEU A 192 -28.88 4.61 5.22
C LEU A 192 -28.70 5.98 5.87
N LYS A 193 -29.75 6.52 6.49
CA LYS A 193 -29.73 7.78 7.23
C LYS A 193 -28.96 7.65 8.54
N ILE A 194 -29.20 6.60 9.32
CA ILE A 194 -28.44 6.29 10.55
C ILE A 194 -26.95 6.08 10.22
N CYS A 195 -26.62 5.26 9.21
CA CYS A 195 -25.23 5.09 8.78
C CYS A 195 -24.60 6.40 8.29
N LYS A 196 -25.34 7.26 7.58
CA LYS A 196 -24.86 8.59 7.16
C LYS A 196 -24.68 9.54 8.34
N ASP A 197 -25.54 9.46 9.34
CA ASP A 197 -25.52 10.34 10.51
C ASP A 197 -24.44 9.90 11.51
N GLU A 198 -24.21 8.59 11.72
CA GLU A 198 -23.07 8.06 12.47
C GLU A 198 -21.72 8.35 11.78
N LEU A 199 -21.67 8.21 10.45
CA LEU A 199 -20.50 8.59 9.67
C LEU A 199 -20.25 10.11 9.78
N LYS A 200 -21.30 10.93 9.71
CA LYS A 200 -21.22 12.38 9.94
C LYS A 200 -20.78 12.73 11.36
N GLU A 201 -21.24 12.02 12.38
CA GLU A 201 -20.81 12.22 13.78
C GLU A 201 -19.36 11.82 13.98
N MET A 202 -18.90 10.73 13.37
CA MET A 202 -17.48 10.36 13.36
C MET A 202 -16.62 11.43 12.67
N PHE A 203 -17.03 11.90 11.49
CA PHE A 203 -16.33 13.00 10.80
C PHE A 203 -16.41 14.31 11.60
N ALA A 204 -17.53 14.61 12.25
CA ALA A 204 -17.67 15.79 13.10
C ALA A 204 -16.78 15.70 14.35
N LYS A 205 -16.60 14.51 14.93
CA LYS A 205 -15.71 14.26 16.05
C LYS A 205 -14.25 14.40 15.65
N ILE A 206 -13.86 13.83 14.51
CA ILE A 206 -12.53 14.01 13.91
C ILE A 206 -12.28 15.50 13.58
N CYS A 207 -13.24 16.17 12.95
CA CYS A 207 -13.16 17.61 12.68
C CYS A 207 -13.08 18.44 13.96
N LYS A 208 -13.77 18.07 15.04
CA LYS A 208 -13.70 18.77 16.33
C LYS A 208 -12.33 18.58 16.99
N ASP A 209 -11.75 17.39 16.92
CA ASP A 209 -10.40 17.10 17.43
C ASP A 209 -9.30 17.81 16.63
N ILE A 210 -9.54 18.09 15.34
CA ILE A 210 -8.64 18.84 14.46
C ILE A 210 -8.83 20.37 14.63
N CYS A 211 -10.07 20.85 14.68
CA CYS A 211 -10.41 22.27 14.62
C CYS A 211 -10.48 22.97 15.98
N CYS A 212 -10.56 22.25 17.12
CA CYS A 212 -10.65 22.85 18.46
C CYS A 212 -9.32 22.84 19.24
N ARG A 213 -8.17 22.78 18.56
CA ARG A 213 -6.90 23.15 19.21
C ARG A 213 -6.85 24.68 19.39
N PRO A 214 -6.48 25.22 20.56
CA PRO A 214 -6.35 26.66 20.72
C PRO A 214 -5.19 27.18 19.85
N ASN A 215 -5.55 27.98 18.84
CA ASN A 215 -4.74 28.87 18.00
C ASN A 215 -3.53 28.28 17.25
N PRO A 216 -3.69 27.85 15.99
CA PRO A 216 -2.62 27.89 15.00
C PRO A 216 -2.47 29.33 14.42
N PRO A 217 -1.26 29.74 14.01
CA PRO A 217 -1.03 31.04 13.38
C PRO A 217 -1.78 31.17 12.04
N PRO A 218 -1.97 32.40 11.51
CA PRO A 218 -2.79 32.64 10.33
C PRO A 218 -2.25 31.86 9.14
N VAL A 219 -3.07 30.96 8.60
CA VAL A 219 -2.77 30.20 7.39
C VAL A 219 -2.99 31.13 6.18
N PRO A 220 -2.01 31.31 5.28
CA PRO A 220 -2.21 32.03 4.02
C PRO A 220 -3.27 31.33 3.16
N PRO A 221 -3.95 32.04 2.24
CA PRO A 221 -5.04 31.47 1.46
C PRO A 221 -4.56 30.25 0.65
N THR A 222 -5.08 29.08 1.00
CA THR A 222 -4.94 27.84 0.23
C THR A 222 -5.69 27.96 -1.10
N PRO A 223 -5.07 27.63 -2.25
CA PRO A 223 -5.78 27.48 -3.50
C PRO A 223 -6.74 26.27 -3.45
N SER A 224 -7.87 26.42 -4.12
CA SER A 224 -8.98 25.45 -4.24
C SER A 224 -8.51 24.02 -4.55
N PRO A 225 -9.15 22.96 -4.00
CA PRO A 225 -8.77 21.58 -4.28
C PRO A 225 -8.91 21.27 -5.77
N ASN A 226 -7.78 20.92 -6.38
CA ASN A 226 -7.58 20.55 -7.78
C ASN A 226 -8.75 19.75 -8.37
N SER A 227 -9.43 20.32 -9.37
CA SER A 227 -10.30 19.57 -10.29
C SER A 227 -9.48 18.52 -11.05
N GLY A 228 -10.16 17.50 -11.60
CA GLY A 228 -9.53 16.41 -12.34
C GLY A 228 -10.23 16.15 -13.68
N THR A 229 -9.49 15.63 -14.64
CA THR A 229 -10.00 15.21 -15.96
C THR A 229 -10.06 13.68 -16.02
N ILE A 230 -11.11 13.11 -16.63
CA ILE A 230 -11.13 11.69 -17.00
C ILE A 230 -10.70 11.56 -18.45
N VAL A 231 -9.69 10.75 -18.70
CA VAL A 231 -9.22 10.39 -20.05
C VAL A 231 -9.69 8.97 -20.35
N ASP A 232 -10.51 8.83 -21.39
CA ASP A 232 -10.96 7.54 -21.89
C ASP A 232 -9.94 6.98 -22.91
N VAL A 233 -9.47 5.77 -22.67
CA VAL A 233 -8.50 5.08 -23.52
C VAL A 233 -9.07 3.76 -24.01
N ASP A 234 -9.36 3.68 -25.31
CA ASP A 234 -9.83 2.46 -25.96
C ASP A 234 -8.67 1.51 -26.25
N VAL A 235 -8.72 0.32 -25.65
CA VAL A 235 -7.76 -0.75 -25.90
C VAL A 235 -8.45 -1.86 -26.66
N THR A 236 -7.86 -2.22 -27.81
CA THR A 236 -8.26 -3.37 -28.62
C THR A 236 -7.07 -4.30 -28.85
N GLY A 237 -7.34 -5.59 -29.00
CA GLY A 237 -6.29 -6.59 -29.22
C GLY A 237 -6.80 -8.01 -29.05
N ASN A 238 -5.89 -8.98 -29.06
CA ASN A 238 -6.21 -10.38 -28.80
C ASN A 238 -5.15 -10.97 -27.87
N VAL A 239 -5.59 -11.71 -26.85
CA VAL A 239 -4.73 -12.48 -25.96
C VAL A 239 -4.65 -13.90 -26.49
N ALA A 240 -3.42 -14.40 -26.68
CA ALA A 240 -3.19 -15.71 -27.25
C ALA A 240 -3.86 -16.85 -26.44
N PRO A 241 -4.23 -17.98 -27.07
CA PRO A 241 -4.66 -19.18 -26.36
C PRO A 241 -3.70 -19.58 -25.24
N TYR A 242 -4.24 -20.17 -24.18
CA TYR A 242 -3.48 -20.70 -23.04
C TYR A 242 -2.47 -19.74 -22.44
N SER A 243 -2.78 -18.43 -22.43
CA SER A 243 -1.85 -17.41 -21.96
C SER A 243 -2.50 -16.46 -20.96
N VAL A 244 -1.69 -15.74 -20.20
CA VAL A 244 -2.12 -14.60 -19.40
C VAL A 244 -1.39 -13.38 -19.92
N TYR A 245 -2.11 -12.29 -20.17
CA TYR A 245 -1.53 -11.02 -20.58
C TYR A 245 -1.80 -9.96 -19.52
N ASN A 246 -0.73 -9.43 -18.92
CA ASN A 246 -0.82 -8.27 -18.04
C ASN A 246 -0.58 -7.03 -18.89
N ILE A 247 -1.44 -6.01 -18.77
CA ILE A 247 -1.32 -4.74 -19.47
C ILE A 247 -1.21 -3.59 -18.47
N ILE A 248 -0.41 -2.58 -18.79
CA ILE A 248 -0.41 -1.27 -18.17
C ILE A 248 -0.73 -0.26 -19.26
N ILE A 249 -1.75 0.56 -19.02
CA ILE A 249 -2.14 1.67 -19.87
C ILE A 249 -1.72 2.94 -19.17
N GLU A 250 -0.77 3.66 -19.75
CA GLU A 250 -0.22 4.90 -19.22
C GLU A 250 -0.67 6.08 -20.09
N VAL A 251 -1.09 7.17 -19.45
CA VAL A 251 -1.32 8.49 -20.04
C VAL A 251 -0.20 9.40 -19.53
N GLU A 252 0.68 9.82 -20.44
CA GLU A 252 1.66 10.88 -20.21
C GLU A 252 1.01 12.22 -20.56
N VAL A 253 1.06 13.18 -19.63
CA VAL A 253 0.63 14.57 -19.86
C VAL A 253 1.85 15.48 -19.78
N THR A 254 2.17 16.16 -20.89
CA THR A 254 3.21 17.19 -20.91
C THR A 254 2.57 18.55 -20.69
N ARG A 255 2.97 19.23 -19.61
CA ARG A 255 2.42 20.52 -19.19
C ARG A 255 2.92 21.66 -20.08
N ALA A 256 2.01 22.44 -20.66
CA ALA A 256 2.37 23.49 -21.62
C ALA A 256 3.29 24.58 -21.04
N LEU A 257 3.03 24.96 -19.78
CA LEU A 257 3.74 26.07 -19.12
C LEU A 257 5.14 25.69 -18.64
N THR A 258 5.35 24.44 -18.26
CA THR A 258 6.58 24.00 -17.58
C THR A 258 7.38 22.99 -18.41
N GLY A 259 6.77 22.35 -19.41
CA GLY A 259 7.33 21.19 -20.09
C GLY A 259 7.42 19.94 -19.20
N GLN A 260 6.90 20.00 -17.97
CA GLN A 260 6.91 18.87 -17.05
C GLN A 260 6.04 17.74 -17.57
N LYS A 261 6.51 16.51 -17.43
CA LYS A 261 5.76 15.30 -17.76
C LYS A 261 5.19 14.65 -16.51
N ASP A 262 3.88 14.48 -16.51
CA ASP A 262 3.15 13.74 -15.49
C ASP A 262 2.67 12.41 -16.07
N TYR A 263 2.71 11.34 -15.27
CA TYR A 263 2.37 9.98 -15.72
C TYR A 263 1.25 9.42 -14.87
N TYR A 264 0.18 8.99 -15.52
CA TYR A 264 -1.00 8.37 -14.91
C TYR A 264 -1.19 7.00 -15.54
N TYR A 265 -1.53 5.97 -14.78
CA TYR A 265 -1.71 4.65 -15.38
C TYR A 265 -2.79 3.83 -14.68
N THR A 266 -3.29 2.85 -15.41
CA THR A 266 -4.08 1.74 -14.89
C THR A 266 -3.51 0.43 -15.41
N SER A 267 -3.85 -0.68 -14.78
CA SER A 267 -3.39 -2.01 -15.20
C SER A 267 -4.54 -2.99 -15.20
N ASP A 268 -4.48 -3.96 -16.11
CA ASP A 268 -5.45 -5.06 -16.18
C ASP A 268 -4.74 -6.39 -16.50
N VAL A 269 -5.43 -7.49 -16.22
CA VAL A 269 -4.94 -8.84 -16.47
C VAL A 269 -5.99 -9.62 -17.25
N TYR A 270 -5.63 -10.01 -18.46
CA TYR A 270 -6.46 -10.87 -19.30
C TYR A 270 -6.00 -12.32 -19.15
N ILE A 271 -6.85 -13.13 -18.53
CA ILE A 271 -6.57 -14.55 -18.28
C ILE A 271 -7.23 -15.37 -19.39
N ASN A 272 -6.40 -15.93 -20.27
CA ASN A 272 -6.81 -16.86 -21.31
C ASN A 272 -6.15 -18.24 -21.13
N SER A 273 -5.80 -18.59 -19.89
CA SER A 273 -4.95 -19.74 -19.56
C SER A 273 -5.57 -21.11 -19.84
N SER A 274 -6.91 -21.19 -19.95
CA SER A 274 -7.65 -22.45 -20.12
C SER A 274 -8.40 -22.56 -21.45
N ASN A 275 -8.33 -21.55 -22.32
CA ASN A 275 -9.03 -21.56 -23.59
C ASN A 275 -8.07 -21.82 -24.76
N ALA A 276 -8.51 -22.68 -25.67
CA ALA A 276 -7.83 -22.98 -26.93
C ALA A 276 -7.95 -21.86 -27.98
N ASN A 277 -8.89 -20.94 -27.80
CA ASN A 277 -9.14 -19.81 -28.69
C ASN A 277 -8.54 -18.52 -28.13
N SER A 278 -8.23 -17.56 -28.99
CA SER A 278 -7.79 -16.23 -28.56
C SER A 278 -8.92 -15.48 -27.84
N LEU A 279 -8.57 -14.73 -26.80
CA LEU A 279 -9.51 -13.87 -26.07
C LEU A 279 -9.41 -12.45 -26.63
N PRO A 280 -10.45 -11.92 -27.30
CA PRO A 280 -10.44 -10.54 -27.79
C PRO A 280 -10.50 -9.53 -26.65
N ILE A 281 -9.72 -8.48 -26.77
CA ILE A 281 -9.76 -7.28 -25.95
C ILE A 281 -10.52 -6.22 -26.75
N ASN A 282 -11.58 -5.68 -26.14
CA ASN A 282 -12.28 -4.49 -26.60
C ASN A 282 -12.85 -3.78 -25.37
N LYS A 283 -12.06 -2.88 -24.78
CA LYS A 283 -12.37 -2.26 -23.49
C LYS A 283 -11.86 -0.82 -23.44
N THR A 284 -12.71 0.09 -22.97
CA THR A 284 -12.36 1.47 -22.65
C THR A 284 -11.91 1.57 -21.20
N TYR A 285 -10.78 2.22 -20.97
CA TYR A 285 -10.21 2.50 -19.66
C TYR A 285 -10.36 3.96 -19.31
N GLN A 286 -10.92 4.25 -18.13
CA GLN A 286 -11.08 5.61 -17.63
C GLN A 286 -9.93 5.94 -16.67
N ILE A 287 -9.06 6.87 -17.05
CA ILE A 287 -7.87 7.25 -16.28
C ILE A 287 -8.04 8.67 -15.76
N ALA A 288 -8.02 8.83 -14.44
CA ALA A 288 -8.16 10.13 -13.78
C ALA A 288 -6.81 10.87 -13.75
N VAL A 289 -6.80 12.08 -14.31
CA VAL A 289 -5.66 12.99 -14.35
C VAL A 289 -5.90 14.15 -13.39
N VAL A 290 -5.04 14.28 -12.39
CA VAL A 290 -5.09 15.34 -11.37
C VAL A 290 -3.67 15.88 -11.15
N PRO A 291 -3.42 17.18 -11.33
CA PRO A 291 -4.41 18.25 -11.58
C PRO A 291 -5.00 18.21 -13.01
N GLU A 292 -6.21 18.75 -13.15
CA GLU A 292 -6.97 18.86 -14.41
C GLU A 292 -6.09 19.29 -15.58
N ILE A 293 -6.30 18.68 -16.74
CA ILE A 293 -5.58 18.99 -17.97
C ILE A 293 -5.96 20.40 -18.43
N GLN A 294 -4.96 21.25 -18.60
CA GLN A 294 -5.17 22.65 -18.95
C GLN A 294 -5.07 22.87 -20.48
N PRO A 295 -5.65 23.95 -21.02
CA PRO A 295 -5.47 24.32 -22.41
C PRO A 295 -3.97 24.44 -22.77
N GLY A 296 -3.54 23.69 -23.78
CA GLY A 296 -2.14 23.66 -24.25
C GLY A 296 -1.33 22.47 -23.74
N ASP A 297 -1.79 21.75 -22.71
CA ASP A 297 -1.18 20.49 -22.31
C ASP A 297 -1.34 19.46 -23.44
N THR A 298 -0.33 18.61 -23.65
CA THR A 298 -0.40 17.50 -24.61
C THR A 298 -0.47 16.18 -23.89
N GLN A 299 -1.14 15.20 -24.51
CA GLN A 299 -1.33 13.87 -23.96
C GLN A 299 -0.78 12.83 -24.93
N SER A 300 -0.18 11.77 -24.39
CA SER A 300 0.15 10.56 -25.15
C SER A 300 -0.20 9.32 -24.35
N VAL A 301 -0.58 8.26 -25.04
CA VAL A 301 -0.94 6.98 -24.42
C VAL A 301 0.15 5.96 -24.75
N ASN A 302 0.72 5.37 -23.70
CA ASN A 302 1.67 4.27 -23.82
C ASN A 302 1.02 2.98 -23.30
N LEU A 303 1.22 1.89 -24.05
CA LEU A 303 0.77 0.56 -23.66
C LEU A 303 1.98 -0.32 -23.40
N TYR A 304 2.05 -0.86 -22.18
CA TYR A 304 3.05 -1.84 -21.79
C TYR A 304 2.35 -3.14 -21.48
N GLY A 305 2.98 -4.27 -21.80
CA GLY A 305 2.41 -5.55 -21.44
C GLY A 305 3.42 -6.66 -21.33
N SER A 306 3.02 -7.72 -20.63
CA SER A 306 3.80 -8.94 -20.51
C SER A 306 2.92 -10.16 -20.74
N TYR A 307 3.44 -11.10 -21.53
CA TYR A 307 2.80 -12.37 -21.78
C TYR A 307 3.39 -13.45 -20.90
N LYS A 308 2.51 -14.24 -20.28
CA LYS A 308 2.83 -15.54 -19.71
C LYS A 308 2.20 -16.60 -20.63
N GLY A 309 3.02 -17.18 -21.51
CA GLY A 309 2.60 -18.16 -22.51
C GLY A 309 2.29 -19.54 -21.93
N PRO A 310 1.80 -20.47 -22.79
CA PRO A 310 1.39 -21.78 -22.33
C PRO A 310 2.55 -22.53 -21.70
N VAL A 311 2.29 -23.16 -20.55
CA VAL A 311 3.10 -24.29 -20.09
C VAL A 311 2.72 -25.46 -20.99
N ILE A 312 3.30 -25.50 -22.19
CA ILE A 312 3.22 -26.70 -23.03
C ILE A 312 4.10 -27.72 -22.31
N ASN A 313 3.49 -28.64 -21.55
CA ASN A 313 4.24 -29.77 -21.03
C ASN A 313 4.74 -30.58 -22.25
N PRO A 314 6.06 -30.76 -22.43
CA PRO A 314 6.58 -31.70 -23.42
C PRO A 314 6.17 -33.13 -23.09
#